data_AF-A0AAE0RLQ1-F1
#
_entry.id   AF-A0AAE0RLQ1-F1
#
_cell.length_a   1.000
_cell.length_b   1.000
_cell.length_c   1.000
_cell.angle_alpha   90.00
_cell.angle_beta   90.00
_cell.angle_gamma   90.00
#
_symmetry.space_group_name_H-M   'P 1'
#
loop_
_entity.id
_entity.type
_entity.pdbx_description
1 polymer ?
#
loop_
_entity_poly.entity_id
_entity_poly.type
_entity_poly.pdbx_seq_one_letter_code
_entity_poly.pdbx_strand_id
1 'polypeptide(L)'
;MASLKQRYEDNTEGPFYVDRDCIYCGLCAEIAPKNFAPSPEGDHDIVIKQPQSPEESRLCKEAQDSCPVEAIGDDASSHFFIRCFLSNKKFISGVVDFVFGSHYFQKYAYGKKFPPELESIRSRQIRKRVTLLMVAVLIALYFFNRNYRDFLPDNFGYTELIIGLFPINLNLILLILIGFLLLRNLIKIIYERKQRLFGYKLKVKIMAGFFISGIIPVAIYFSATQGFFSNSFHTWFKDKLNSAISGSDDILEAYKGLMQDDLAHYALLTVQNAPEKLTDIKNKHADTFLSQKIYEYRLSGAAFYDSSFNLLTSRFENDALREAWKPVKPEQIKFEGLLKPGFIFELTPQGAVSRSIVAFENNGQTYYLELIRAEADTGRRLYPTVKNTLTLFLGLSSLEPLVTKTYNYYVLTLTMMIIGWRCGLGFIFRERLLHRWISWWMPQIKYLTANLIRIFPPSRMMKSAS
;
A
#
# COMPACT_ATOMS: atom_id res chain seq x y z
N MET A 1 32.16 44.26 -7.99
CA MET A 1 31.20 43.92 -9.05
C MET A 1 30.60 45.18 -9.65
N ALA A 2 30.71 45.31 -10.97
CA ALA A 2 30.42 46.52 -11.72
C ALA A 2 29.00 47.08 -11.51
N SER A 3 28.89 48.40 -11.52
CA SER A 3 27.69 49.19 -11.28
C SER A 3 27.34 50.06 -12.48
N LEU A 4 26.13 49.90 -13.02
CA LEU A 4 25.68 50.68 -14.19
C LEU A 4 25.68 52.20 -13.92
N LYS A 5 25.46 52.61 -12.66
CA LYS A 5 25.47 54.02 -12.26
C LYS A 5 26.87 54.65 -12.28
N GLN A 6 27.90 53.82 -12.27
CA GLN A 6 29.31 54.23 -12.26
C GLN A 6 29.99 53.96 -13.61
N ARG A 7 29.25 53.61 -14.67
CA ARG A 7 29.82 53.40 -16.00
C ARG A 7 30.55 54.65 -16.49
N TYR A 8 31.68 54.49 -17.16
CA TYR A 8 32.30 55.61 -17.87
C TYR A 8 31.44 56.01 -19.07
N GLU A 9 31.37 57.31 -19.35
CA GLU A 9 30.47 57.89 -20.37
C GLU A 9 30.95 57.64 -21.80
N ASP A 10 32.25 57.36 -21.97
CA ASP A 10 32.93 57.05 -23.22
C ASP A 10 32.80 55.57 -23.65
N ASN A 11 32.11 54.74 -22.84
CA ASN A 11 31.72 53.41 -23.30
C ASN A 11 30.72 53.50 -24.45
N THR A 12 30.91 52.64 -25.46
CA THR A 12 29.91 52.42 -26.51
C THR A 12 28.60 51.95 -25.91
N GLU A 13 27.49 52.59 -26.30
CA GLU A 13 26.17 52.21 -25.81
C GLU A 13 25.85 50.73 -26.06
N GLY A 14 25.45 50.03 -25.00
CA GLY A 14 25.01 48.66 -25.10
C GLY A 14 25.15 47.87 -23.81
N PRO A 15 25.04 46.53 -23.90
CA PRO A 15 25.00 45.68 -22.72
C PRO A 15 26.31 45.60 -21.96
N PHE A 16 27.46 45.54 -22.64
CA PHE A 16 28.76 45.53 -21.98
C PHE A 16 29.20 46.95 -21.67
N TYR A 17 29.75 47.17 -20.47
CA TYR A 17 30.32 48.47 -20.08
C TYR A 17 31.45 48.28 -19.07
N VAL A 18 32.36 49.25 -18.98
CA VAL A 18 33.35 49.36 -17.90
C VAL A 18 32.97 50.51 -16.98
N ASP A 19 33.08 50.30 -15.67
CA ASP A 19 32.78 51.33 -14.67
C ASP A 19 34.02 51.92 -13.98
N ARG A 20 33.78 52.91 -13.14
CA ARG A 20 34.80 53.69 -12.42
C ARG A 20 35.62 52.88 -11.40
N ASP A 21 35.31 51.62 -11.15
CA ASP A 21 36.16 50.75 -10.33
C ASP A 21 37.34 50.18 -11.15
N CYS A 22 37.41 50.45 -12.45
CA CYS A 22 38.50 50.05 -13.33
C CYS A 22 39.85 50.59 -12.86
N ILE A 23 40.84 49.70 -12.76
CA ILE A 23 42.22 50.01 -12.37
C ILE A 23 43.17 50.09 -13.57
N TYR A 24 42.64 50.12 -14.79
CA TYR A 24 43.40 50.20 -16.05
C TYR A 24 44.55 49.18 -16.15
N CYS A 25 44.22 47.89 -15.93
CA CYS A 25 45.23 46.82 -16.03
C CYS A 25 45.46 46.33 -17.47
N GLY A 26 44.63 46.73 -18.44
CA GLY A 26 44.76 46.39 -19.86
C GLY A 26 44.35 44.96 -20.23
N LEU A 27 44.04 44.09 -19.25
CA LEU A 27 43.76 42.67 -19.49
C LEU A 27 42.53 42.44 -20.39
N CYS A 28 41.51 43.30 -20.30
CA CYS A 28 40.33 43.19 -21.15
C CYS A 28 40.61 43.51 -22.63
N ALA A 29 41.52 44.45 -22.90
CA ALA A 29 41.96 44.77 -24.25
C ALA A 29 42.85 43.65 -24.84
N GLU A 30 43.57 42.90 -24.00
CA GLU A 30 44.32 41.71 -24.45
C GLU A 30 43.40 40.53 -24.79
N ILE A 31 42.40 40.26 -23.96
CA ILE A 31 41.46 39.14 -24.15
C ILE A 31 40.48 39.41 -25.30
N ALA A 32 40.00 40.65 -25.44
CA ALA A 32 38.97 41.02 -26.40
C ALA A 32 39.32 42.36 -27.09
N PRO A 33 40.39 42.40 -27.91
CA PRO A 33 40.93 43.62 -28.52
C PRO A 33 39.99 44.32 -29.50
N LYS A 34 39.00 43.58 -30.03
CA LYS A 34 37.98 44.13 -30.92
C LYS A 34 36.85 44.84 -30.19
N ASN A 35 36.74 44.65 -28.88
CA ASN A 35 35.61 45.10 -28.06
C ASN A 35 36.03 46.04 -26.95
N PHE A 36 37.26 45.91 -26.41
CA PHE A 36 37.82 46.77 -25.38
C PHE A 36 39.10 47.45 -25.86
N ALA A 37 39.29 48.70 -25.46
CA ALA A 37 40.53 49.43 -25.65
C ALA A 37 40.72 50.47 -24.52
N PRO A 38 41.93 51.01 -24.34
CA PRO A 38 42.17 52.15 -23.46
C PRO A 38 41.33 53.37 -23.85
N SER A 39 40.97 54.18 -22.86
CA SER A 39 40.37 55.50 -23.06
C SER A 39 41.34 56.42 -23.83
N PRO A 40 40.83 57.45 -24.54
CA PRO A 40 41.68 58.45 -25.18
C PRO A 40 42.60 59.21 -24.20
N GLU A 41 42.20 59.31 -22.94
CA GLU A 41 42.96 59.94 -21.85
C GLU A 41 43.98 58.98 -21.21
N GLY A 42 43.84 57.66 -21.46
CA GLY A 42 44.79 56.64 -21.06
C GLY A 42 44.75 56.27 -19.57
N ASP A 43 43.60 56.47 -18.92
CA ASP A 43 43.39 56.33 -17.47
C ASP A 43 42.42 55.19 -17.08
N HIS A 44 41.62 54.68 -18.01
CA HIS A 44 40.75 53.51 -17.83
C HIS A 44 40.54 52.74 -19.14
N ASP A 45 40.09 51.50 -19.05
CA ASP A 45 39.66 50.71 -20.21
C ASP A 45 38.17 50.96 -20.50
N ILE A 46 37.79 50.93 -21.78
CA ILE A 46 36.42 51.20 -22.26
C ILE A 46 35.95 50.14 -23.26
N VAL A 47 34.62 50.00 -23.39
CA VAL A 47 34.02 49.22 -24.49
C VAL A 47 33.97 50.08 -25.75
N ILE A 48 34.77 49.74 -26.76
CA ILE A 48 34.79 50.42 -28.07
C ILE A 48 33.79 49.83 -29.07
N LYS A 49 33.34 48.60 -28.85
CA LYS A 49 32.38 47.90 -29.72
C LYS A 49 31.62 46.84 -28.94
N GLN A 50 30.29 46.86 -29.04
CA GLN A 50 29.46 45.80 -28.49
C GLN A 50 29.61 44.50 -29.31
N PRO A 51 29.59 43.31 -28.67
CA PRO A 51 29.77 42.05 -29.39
C PRO A 51 28.62 41.79 -30.36
N GLN A 52 28.94 41.50 -31.62
CA GLN A 52 27.99 41.21 -32.69
C GLN A 52 27.98 39.72 -33.08
N SER A 53 29.02 38.98 -32.72
CA SER A 53 29.13 37.53 -32.95
C SER A 53 29.12 36.71 -31.65
N PRO A 54 28.75 35.41 -31.69
CA PRO A 54 28.86 34.52 -30.53
C PRO A 54 30.30 34.40 -30.00
N GLU A 55 31.29 34.54 -30.88
CA GLU A 55 32.70 34.49 -30.52
C GLU A 55 33.14 35.76 -29.78
N GLU A 56 32.79 36.94 -30.29
CA GLU A 56 33.02 38.23 -29.61
C GLU A 56 32.32 38.25 -28.23
N SER A 57 31.10 37.70 -28.14
CA SER A 57 30.35 37.60 -26.88
C SER A 57 31.06 36.70 -25.86
N ARG A 58 31.67 35.59 -26.31
CA ARG A 58 32.45 34.69 -25.45
C ARG A 58 33.69 35.39 -24.91
N LEU A 59 34.42 36.09 -25.76
CA LEU A 59 35.63 36.84 -25.37
C LEU A 59 35.31 37.99 -24.42
N CYS A 60 34.20 38.72 -24.63
CA CYS A 60 33.76 39.76 -23.69
C CYS A 60 33.38 39.18 -22.32
N LYS A 61 32.79 37.97 -22.29
CA LYS A 61 32.48 37.25 -21.05
C LYS A 61 33.77 36.82 -20.32
N GLU A 62 34.74 36.33 -21.07
CA GLU A 62 36.05 35.91 -20.56
C GLU A 62 36.86 37.09 -20.01
N ALA A 63 36.80 38.26 -20.67
CA ALA A 63 37.36 39.50 -20.17
C ALA A 63 36.68 39.96 -18.87
N GLN A 64 35.35 39.87 -18.80
CA GLN A 64 34.58 40.16 -17.58
C GLN A 64 34.98 39.27 -16.41
N ASP A 65 35.05 37.95 -16.62
CA ASP A 65 35.41 36.98 -15.57
C ASP A 65 36.89 37.11 -15.13
N SER A 66 37.75 37.66 -16.00
CA SER A 66 39.18 37.85 -15.73
C SER A 66 39.50 39.20 -15.07
N CYS A 67 38.52 40.10 -14.96
CA CYS A 67 38.73 41.43 -14.38
C CYS A 67 39.02 41.33 -12.86
N PRO A 68 40.21 41.76 -12.38
CA PRO A 68 40.61 41.56 -10.97
C PRO A 68 39.77 42.36 -9.96
N VAL A 69 39.16 43.46 -10.43
CA VAL A 69 38.30 44.36 -9.65
C VAL A 69 36.82 44.25 -10.03
N GLU A 70 36.49 43.34 -10.95
CA GLU A 70 35.13 43.12 -11.46
C GLU A 70 34.45 44.38 -12.01
N ALA A 71 35.20 45.29 -12.65
CA ALA A 71 34.73 46.58 -13.19
C ALA A 71 33.96 46.46 -14.53
N ILE A 72 33.89 45.26 -15.13
CA ILE A 72 33.20 45.02 -16.41
C ILE A 72 31.80 44.48 -16.15
N GLY A 73 30.78 45.23 -16.58
CA GLY A 73 29.36 44.86 -16.50
C GLY A 73 28.80 44.26 -17.80
N ASP A 74 27.70 43.50 -17.68
CA ASP A 74 26.92 42.97 -18.80
C ASP A 74 25.42 43.01 -18.48
N ASP A 75 24.73 43.99 -19.07
CA ASP A 75 23.29 44.21 -18.96
C ASP A 75 22.45 43.52 -20.05
N ALA A 76 23.03 42.65 -20.88
CA ALA A 76 22.30 41.95 -21.96
C ALA A 76 21.12 41.09 -21.47
N SER A 77 21.01 40.83 -20.17
CA SER A 77 19.91 40.04 -19.61
C SER A 77 18.52 40.67 -19.68
N SER A 78 18.41 41.98 -19.86
CA SER A 78 17.10 42.65 -19.94
C SER A 78 16.56 42.72 -21.37
N HIS A 79 17.41 42.78 -22.41
CA HIS A 79 16.97 43.00 -23.79
C HIS A 79 17.00 41.77 -24.71
N PHE A 80 17.78 40.72 -24.41
CA PHE A 80 17.82 39.49 -25.25
C PHE A 80 16.55 38.63 -25.12
N PHE A 81 15.73 38.86 -24.09
CA PHE A 81 14.61 37.98 -23.73
C PHE A 81 13.42 38.04 -24.71
N ILE A 82 13.24 39.13 -25.45
CA ILE A 82 12.07 39.31 -26.34
C ILE A 82 12.27 38.61 -27.69
N ARG A 83 13.50 38.55 -28.21
CA ARG A 83 13.76 38.02 -29.57
C ARG A 83 13.83 36.50 -29.62
N CYS A 84 14.24 35.83 -28.54
CA CYS A 84 14.32 34.36 -28.47
C CYS A 84 12.98 33.68 -28.07
N PHE A 85 11.98 34.47 -27.64
CA PHE A 85 10.66 33.98 -27.18
C PHE A 85 9.76 33.48 -28.32
N LEU A 86 10.12 33.74 -29.59
CA LEU A 86 9.29 33.43 -30.76
C LEU A 86 9.71 32.17 -31.56
N SER A 87 10.66 31.36 -31.08
CA SER A 87 11.01 30.08 -31.73
C SER A 87 10.57 28.86 -30.91
N ASN A 88 9.31 28.48 -31.12
CA ASN A 88 8.76 27.12 -31.04
C ASN A 88 9.14 26.21 -29.85
N LYS A 89 8.94 26.67 -28.60
CA LYS A 89 9.00 25.84 -27.37
C LYS A 89 7.94 26.16 -26.30
N LYS A 90 6.74 26.59 -26.67
CA LYS A 90 5.70 27.02 -25.71
C LYS A 90 5.26 25.94 -24.70
N PHE A 91 5.18 24.67 -25.10
CA PHE A 91 4.72 23.60 -24.21
C PHE A 91 5.75 23.23 -23.12
N ILE A 92 7.02 23.04 -23.51
CA ILE A 92 8.09 22.70 -22.58
C ILE A 92 8.41 23.90 -21.65
N SER A 93 8.34 25.14 -22.15
CA SER A 93 8.48 26.34 -21.32
C SER A 93 7.37 26.43 -20.27
N GLY A 94 6.10 26.25 -20.64
CA GLY A 94 4.99 26.34 -19.70
C GLY A 94 5.07 25.31 -18.56
N VAL A 95 5.48 24.06 -18.87
CA VAL A 95 5.68 23.01 -17.86
C VAL A 95 6.90 23.31 -16.97
N VAL A 96 8.02 23.74 -17.54
CA VAL A 96 9.22 24.13 -16.76
C VAL A 96 8.91 25.33 -15.86
N ASP A 97 8.20 26.33 -16.36
CA ASP A 97 7.81 27.51 -15.59
C ASP A 97 6.85 27.15 -14.46
N PHE A 98 5.89 26.25 -14.69
CA PHE A 98 4.97 25.71 -13.67
C PHE A 98 5.71 24.91 -12.58
N VAL A 99 6.64 24.03 -12.99
CA VAL A 99 7.34 23.07 -12.13
C VAL A 99 8.52 23.67 -11.34
N PHE A 100 9.30 24.57 -11.94
CA PHE A 100 10.51 25.14 -11.30
C PHE A 100 10.32 26.52 -10.71
N GLY A 101 9.29 27.24 -11.14
CA GLY A 101 9.35 28.71 -11.07
C GLY A 101 10.23 29.19 -12.21
N SER A 102 9.77 30.22 -12.92
CA SER A 102 10.41 30.71 -14.14
C SER A 102 11.92 30.81 -13.97
N HIS A 103 12.63 30.50 -15.06
CA HIS A 103 14.08 30.60 -15.25
C HIS A 103 14.79 31.86 -14.68
N TYR A 104 14.02 32.87 -14.27
CA TYR A 104 14.41 34.07 -13.54
C TYR A 104 15.13 33.88 -12.19
N PHE A 105 14.95 32.75 -11.49
CA PHE A 105 15.51 32.62 -10.12
C PHE A 105 16.99 32.20 -10.06
N GLN A 106 17.54 31.62 -11.13
CA GLN A 106 18.92 31.12 -11.09
C GLN A 106 19.98 32.24 -11.13
N LYS A 107 19.59 33.47 -11.54
CA LYS A 107 20.50 34.62 -11.63
C LYS A 107 20.68 35.40 -10.31
N TYR A 108 19.79 35.20 -9.32
CA TYR A 108 19.80 35.96 -8.05
C TYR A 108 20.32 35.16 -6.84
N ALA A 109 20.81 33.93 -7.03
CA ALA A 109 21.33 33.08 -5.95
C ALA A 109 22.73 33.51 -5.43
N TYR A 110 23.36 34.55 -6.00
CA TYR A 110 24.64 35.12 -5.57
C TYR A 110 24.46 36.35 -4.66
N GLY A 111 23.92 36.15 -3.46
CA GLY A 111 24.13 37.06 -2.32
C GLY A 111 23.38 38.41 -2.28
N LYS A 112 22.51 38.76 -3.24
CA LYS A 112 21.71 40.01 -3.17
C LYS A 112 20.38 39.80 -2.42
N LYS A 113 20.01 40.73 -1.52
CA LYS A 113 18.66 40.81 -0.92
C LYS A 113 17.62 41.11 -2.03
N PHE A 114 16.50 40.41 -2.01
CA PHE A 114 15.40 40.61 -2.98
C PHE A 114 14.78 42.00 -2.79
N PRO A 115 14.47 42.75 -3.87
CA PRO A 115 13.70 43.99 -3.77
C PRO A 115 12.29 43.71 -3.21
N PRO A 116 11.77 44.53 -2.27
CA PRO A 116 10.50 44.26 -1.59
C PRO A 116 9.28 44.17 -2.52
N GLU A 117 9.28 44.89 -3.65
CA GLU A 117 8.20 44.80 -4.66
C GLU A 117 8.12 43.41 -5.33
N LEU A 118 9.26 42.78 -5.63
CA LEU A 118 9.32 41.46 -6.26
C LEU A 118 8.96 40.32 -5.27
N GLU A 119 9.13 40.54 -3.97
CA GLU A 119 8.77 39.57 -2.93
C GLU A 119 7.24 39.39 -2.81
N SER A 120 6.49 40.47 -3.02
CA SER A 120 5.03 40.44 -3.07
C SER A 120 4.51 39.60 -4.26
N ILE A 121 5.13 39.74 -5.43
CA ILE A 121 4.80 38.99 -6.66
C ILE A 121 5.14 37.50 -6.48
N ARG A 122 6.29 37.19 -5.87
CA ARG A 122 6.73 35.83 -5.53
C ARG A 122 5.71 35.10 -4.66
N SER A 123 5.30 35.71 -3.54
CA SER A 123 4.34 35.08 -2.62
C SER A 123 2.98 34.82 -3.29
N ARG A 124 2.57 35.69 -4.23
CA ARG A 124 1.30 35.56 -4.96
C ARG A 124 1.36 34.43 -5.99
N GLN A 125 2.46 34.26 -6.70
CA GLN A 125 2.64 33.16 -7.66
C GLN A 125 2.79 31.80 -6.96
N ILE A 126 3.51 31.73 -5.85
CA ILE A 126 3.63 30.50 -5.05
C ILE A 126 2.26 30.10 -4.50
N ARG A 127 1.51 31.04 -3.91
CA ARG A 127 0.14 30.80 -3.44
C ARG A 127 -0.75 30.27 -4.56
N LYS A 128 -0.77 30.92 -5.74
CA LYS A 128 -1.57 30.46 -6.89
C LYS A 128 -1.25 29.01 -7.30
N ARG A 129 0.03 28.62 -7.34
CA ARG A 129 0.43 27.26 -7.72
C ARG A 129 0.07 26.23 -6.66
N VAL A 130 0.29 26.56 -5.38
CA VAL A 130 -0.09 25.70 -4.25
C VAL A 130 -1.61 25.51 -4.22
N THR A 131 -2.38 26.59 -4.43
CA THR A 131 -3.84 26.52 -4.53
C THR A 131 -4.29 25.65 -5.71
N LEU A 132 -3.69 25.82 -6.89
CA LEU A 132 -4.06 25.03 -8.08
C LEU A 132 -3.75 23.54 -7.91
N LEU A 133 -2.62 23.21 -7.28
CA LEU A 133 -2.26 21.82 -6.96
C LEU A 133 -3.18 21.24 -5.89
N MET A 134 -3.53 22.02 -4.85
CA MET A 134 -4.49 21.61 -3.82
C MET A 134 -5.87 21.33 -4.42
N VAL A 135 -6.36 22.21 -5.31
CA VAL A 135 -7.63 22.01 -6.03
C VAL A 135 -7.58 20.76 -6.91
N ALA A 136 -6.50 20.54 -7.65
CA ALA A 136 -6.35 19.33 -8.46
C ALA A 136 -6.38 18.04 -7.60
N VAL A 137 -5.74 18.06 -6.43
CA VAL A 137 -5.77 16.95 -5.46
C VAL A 137 -7.20 16.73 -4.93
N LEU A 138 -7.92 17.80 -4.57
CA LEU A 138 -9.31 17.70 -4.11
C LEU A 138 -10.25 17.14 -5.20
N ILE A 139 -10.08 17.56 -6.45
CA ILE A 139 -10.82 17.03 -7.60
C ILE A 139 -10.51 15.54 -7.78
N ALA A 140 -9.24 15.15 -7.75
CA ALA A 140 -8.83 13.75 -7.87
C ALA A 140 -9.44 12.89 -6.74
N LEU A 141 -9.41 13.39 -5.49
CA LEU A 141 -10.03 12.74 -4.34
C LEU A 141 -11.55 12.61 -4.51
N TYR A 142 -12.23 13.65 -4.98
CA TYR A 142 -13.68 13.61 -5.22
C TYR A 142 -14.05 12.54 -6.26
N PHE A 143 -13.42 12.56 -7.44
CA PHE A 143 -13.67 11.57 -8.48
C PHE A 143 -13.30 10.14 -8.03
N PHE A 144 -12.18 9.99 -7.32
CA PHE A 144 -11.76 8.70 -6.81
C PHE A 144 -12.76 8.14 -5.79
N ASN A 145 -13.15 8.94 -4.79
CA ASN A 145 -14.13 8.49 -3.78
C ASN A 145 -15.50 8.21 -4.40
N ARG A 146 -15.93 8.99 -5.42
CA ARG A 146 -17.20 8.74 -6.12
C ARG A 146 -17.19 7.38 -6.83
N ASN A 147 -16.17 7.14 -7.68
CA ASN A 147 -16.05 5.87 -8.38
C ASN A 147 -15.85 4.70 -7.41
N TYR A 148 -15.12 4.89 -6.31
CA TYR A 148 -14.88 3.83 -5.34
C TYR A 148 -16.14 3.44 -4.54
N ARG A 149 -17.02 4.42 -4.27
CA ARG A 149 -18.28 4.18 -3.55
C ARG A 149 -19.22 3.26 -4.34
N ASP A 150 -19.22 3.36 -5.66
CA ASP A 150 -20.01 2.51 -6.54
C ASP A 150 -19.54 1.04 -6.54
N PHE A 151 -18.33 0.76 -6.04
CA PHE A 151 -17.78 -0.59 -5.88
C PHE A 151 -17.96 -1.17 -4.46
N LEU A 152 -18.49 -0.40 -3.50
CA LEU A 152 -18.73 -0.86 -2.14
C LEU A 152 -20.21 -1.30 -1.99
N PRO A 153 -20.49 -2.55 -1.55
CA PRO A 153 -21.83 -2.98 -1.14
C PRO A 153 -22.52 -1.99 -0.19
N ASP A 154 -23.84 -1.81 -0.34
CA ASP A 154 -24.63 -0.77 0.35
C ASP A 154 -24.62 -0.82 1.90
N ASN A 155 -24.08 -1.89 2.51
CA ASN A 155 -24.16 -2.18 3.94
C ASN A 155 -22.89 -1.86 4.77
N PHE A 156 -21.92 -1.11 4.25
CA PHE A 156 -20.73 -0.76 5.05
C PHE A 156 -21.01 0.34 6.10
N GLY A 157 -20.69 0.06 7.36
CA GLY A 157 -20.75 1.04 8.46
C GLY A 157 -19.67 2.12 8.35
N TYR A 158 -19.85 3.24 9.07
CA TYR A 158 -18.92 4.38 9.05
C TYR A 158 -17.48 4.03 9.48
N THR A 159 -17.31 3.07 10.40
CA THR A 159 -15.99 2.60 10.88
C THR A 159 -15.20 1.86 9.80
N GLU A 160 -15.83 0.95 9.07
CA GLU A 160 -15.26 0.24 7.92
C GLU A 160 -14.84 1.23 6.83
N LEU A 161 -15.67 2.26 6.62
CA LEU A 161 -15.43 3.33 5.66
C LEU A 161 -14.18 4.14 6.01
N ILE A 162 -13.98 4.48 7.29
CA ILE A 162 -12.81 5.23 7.75
C ILE A 162 -11.54 4.38 7.65
N ILE A 163 -11.57 3.13 8.12
CA ILE A 163 -10.40 2.23 8.13
C ILE A 163 -9.96 1.91 6.70
N GLY A 164 -10.89 1.73 5.76
CA GLY A 164 -10.58 1.45 4.36
C GLY A 164 -10.23 2.70 3.53
N LEU A 165 -11.06 3.75 3.56
CA LEU A 165 -10.88 4.90 2.67
C LEU A 165 -9.72 5.81 3.09
N PHE A 166 -9.41 5.92 4.38
CA PHE A 166 -8.35 6.84 4.83
C PHE A 166 -6.97 6.45 4.27
N PRO A 167 -6.49 5.20 4.42
CA PRO A 167 -5.21 4.77 3.84
C PRO A 167 -5.19 4.89 2.32
N ILE A 168 -6.32 4.62 1.65
CA ILE A 168 -6.40 4.71 0.19
C ILE A 168 -6.26 6.15 -0.29
N ASN A 169 -7.00 7.08 0.31
CA ASN A 169 -6.92 8.50 0.00
C ASN A 169 -5.53 9.07 0.33
N LEU A 170 -4.94 8.65 1.44
CA LEU A 170 -3.58 9.03 1.81
C LEU A 170 -2.55 8.54 0.78
N ASN A 171 -2.66 7.29 0.34
CA ASN A 171 -1.82 6.74 -0.74
C ASN A 171 -1.97 7.52 -2.04
N LEU A 172 -3.18 7.92 -2.42
CA LEU A 172 -3.41 8.73 -3.62
C LEU A 172 -2.68 10.08 -3.53
N ILE A 173 -2.78 10.77 -2.38
CA ILE A 173 -2.09 12.04 -2.15
C ILE A 173 -0.57 11.83 -2.19
N LEU A 174 -0.05 10.79 -1.53
CA LEU A 174 1.38 10.46 -1.54
C LEU A 174 1.88 10.15 -2.94
N LEU A 175 1.12 9.40 -3.74
CA LEU A 175 1.46 9.08 -5.12
C LEU A 175 1.55 10.34 -5.98
N ILE A 176 0.57 11.24 -5.88
CA ILE A 176 0.57 12.52 -6.61
C ILE A 176 1.77 13.38 -6.18
N LEU A 177 2.03 13.47 -4.87
CA LEU A 177 3.14 14.24 -4.31
C LEU A 177 4.49 13.71 -4.79
N ILE A 178 4.72 12.40 -4.66
CA ILE A 178 5.95 11.74 -5.10
C ILE A 178 6.09 11.90 -6.60
N GLY A 179 5.06 11.61 -7.38
CA GLY A 179 5.05 11.78 -8.84
C GLY A 179 5.44 13.19 -9.26
N PHE A 180 4.87 14.22 -8.61
CA PHE A 180 5.23 15.61 -8.85
C PHE A 180 6.71 15.89 -8.50
N LEU A 181 7.19 15.42 -7.35
CA LEU A 181 8.59 15.57 -6.94
C LEU A 181 9.54 14.87 -7.91
N LEU A 182 9.23 13.66 -8.36
CA LEU A 182 10.00 12.89 -9.33
C LEU A 182 10.04 13.57 -10.69
N LEU A 183 8.88 14.01 -11.19
CA LEU A 183 8.77 14.72 -12.46
C LEU A 183 9.57 16.03 -12.42
N ARG A 184 9.41 16.83 -11.36
CA ARG A 184 10.22 18.02 -11.12
C ARG A 184 11.70 17.70 -11.06
N ASN A 185 12.06 16.60 -10.44
CA ASN A 185 13.45 16.19 -10.35
C ASN A 185 14.04 15.79 -11.71
N LEU A 186 13.27 15.06 -12.51
CA LEU A 186 13.64 14.60 -13.84
C LEU A 186 13.79 15.75 -14.84
N ILE A 187 12.80 16.65 -14.90
CA ILE A 187 12.84 17.78 -15.85
C ILE A 187 14.07 18.65 -15.58
N LYS A 188 14.48 18.82 -14.31
CA LYS A 188 15.65 19.62 -13.94
C LYS A 188 16.93 18.98 -14.47
N ILE A 189 17.06 17.67 -14.26
CA ILE A 189 18.21 16.90 -14.71
C ILE A 189 18.32 16.96 -16.24
N ILE A 190 17.20 16.79 -16.95
CA ILE A 190 17.17 16.85 -18.42
C ILE A 190 17.62 18.24 -18.89
N TYR A 191 17.15 19.30 -18.23
CA TYR A 191 17.51 20.67 -18.55
C TYR A 191 18.99 20.97 -18.28
N GLU A 192 19.49 20.64 -17.08
CA GLU A 192 20.89 20.82 -16.68
C GLU A 192 21.85 20.04 -17.61
N ARG A 193 21.47 18.83 -18.04
CA ARG A 193 22.22 18.03 -19.02
C ARG A 193 22.27 18.73 -20.38
N LYS A 194 21.16 19.34 -20.81
CA LYS A 194 21.07 20.04 -22.11
C LYS A 194 21.90 21.32 -22.15
N GLN A 195 22.02 22.03 -21.02
CA GLN A 195 22.82 23.26 -20.93
C GLN A 195 24.33 23.03 -20.65
N ARG A 196 24.79 21.78 -20.54
CA ARG A 196 26.19 21.41 -20.25
C ARG A 196 26.80 22.17 -19.05
N LEU A 197 25.98 22.51 -18.05
CA LEU A 197 26.44 23.19 -16.84
C LEU A 197 27.52 22.34 -16.13
N PHE A 198 28.64 22.96 -15.75
CA PHE A 198 29.78 22.27 -15.14
C PHE A 198 29.34 21.50 -13.87
N GLY A 199 29.74 20.23 -13.74
CA GLY A 199 29.39 19.38 -12.59
C GLY A 199 28.05 18.60 -12.66
N TYR A 200 27.28 18.66 -13.75
CA TYR A 200 26.01 17.94 -13.86
C TYR A 200 26.14 16.40 -13.69
N LYS A 201 27.25 15.80 -14.15
CA LYS A 201 27.50 14.34 -14.07
C LYS A 201 27.54 13.85 -12.61
N LEU A 202 28.13 14.64 -11.70
CA LEU A 202 28.19 14.30 -10.27
C LEU A 202 26.80 14.38 -9.64
N LYS A 203 26.06 15.45 -9.93
CA LYS A 203 24.69 15.65 -9.43
C LYS A 203 23.75 14.50 -9.85
N VAL A 204 23.85 14.05 -11.09
CA VAL A 204 23.06 12.92 -11.59
C VAL A 204 23.44 11.60 -10.91
N LYS A 205 24.73 11.32 -10.74
CA LYS A 205 25.19 10.10 -10.05
C LYS A 205 24.71 10.04 -8.59
N ILE A 206 24.80 11.15 -7.86
CA ILE A 206 24.33 11.23 -6.46
C ILE A 206 22.81 11.01 -6.41
N MET A 207 22.08 11.65 -7.30
CA MET A 207 20.62 11.50 -7.38
C MET A 207 20.20 10.06 -7.67
N ALA A 208 20.85 9.41 -8.64
CA ALA A 208 20.65 8.01 -8.93
C ALA A 208 20.97 7.11 -7.72
N GLY A 209 22.03 7.42 -6.97
CA GLY A 209 22.36 6.71 -5.72
C GLY A 209 21.24 6.79 -4.69
N PHE A 210 20.66 7.97 -4.46
CA PHE A 210 19.52 8.12 -3.55
C PHE A 210 18.28 7.35 -4.03
N PHE A 211 18.00 7.39 -5.33
CA PHE A 211 16.90 6.61 -5.92
C PHE A 211 17.07 5.11 -5.71
N ILE A 212 18.25 4.59 -6.05
CA ILE A 212 18.58 3.17 -5.90
C ILE A 212 18.51 2.75 -4.42
N SER A 213 19.09 3.55 -3.50
CA SER A 213 19.04 3.29 -2.06
C SER A 213 17.64 3.40 -1.45
N GLY A 214 16.73 4.12 -2.12
CA GLY A 214 15.32 4.22 -1.71
C GLY A 214 14.50 3.05 -2.22
N ILE A 215 14.68 2.66 -3.49
CA ILE A 215 13.87 1.63 -4.14
C ILE A 215 14.24 0.24 -3.64
N ILE A 216 15.54 -0.10 -3.56
CA ILE A 216 15.96 -1.48 -3.26
C ILE A 216 15.47 -1.95 -1.87
N PRO A 217 15.74 -1.24 -0.76
CA PRO A 217 15.30 -1.71 0.55
C PRO A 217 13.78 -1.72 0.69
N VAL A 218 13.09 -0.79 0.03
CA VAL A 218 11.63 -0.73 0.03
C VAL A 218 11.02 -1.89 -0.76
N ALA A 219 11.61 -2.28 -1.89
CA ALA A 219 11.18 -3.45 -2.65
C ALA A 219 11.40 -4.74 -1.86
N ILE A 220 12.55 -4.89 -1.18
CA ILE A 220 12.82 -6.04 -0.31
C ILE A 220 11.82 -6.08 0.84
N TYR A 221 11.60 -4.95 1.52
CA TYR A 221 10.61 -4.83 2.59
C TYR A 221 9.22 -5.23 2.10
N PHE A 222 8.74 -4.63 0.99
CA PHE A 222 7.43 -4.92 0.43
C PHE A 222 7.27 -6.42 0.12
N SER A 223 8.24 -7.02 -0.57
CA SER A 223 8.20 -8.45 -0.91
C SER A 223 8.21 -9.35 0.33
N ALA A 224 9.06 -9.06 1.31
CA ALA A 224 9.12 -9.82 2.56
C ALA A 224 7.79 -9.73 3.32
N THR A 225 7.29 -8.51 3.50
CA THR A 225 6.03 -8.20 4.18
C THR A 225 4.84 -8.90 3.53
N GLN A 226 4.74 -8.89 2.19
CA GLN A 226 3.70 -9.63 1.46
C GLN A 226 3.81 -11.14 1.66
N GLY A 227 5.02 -11.72 1.57
CA GLY A 227 5.23 -13.15 1.79
C GLY A 227 4.89 -13.59 3.22
N PHE A 228 5.34 -12.84 4.23
CA PHE A 228 5.05 -13.13 5.63
C PHE A 228 3.56 -13.03 5.93
N PHE A 229 2.88 -11.99 5.45
CA PHE A 229 1.44 -11.83 5.67
C PHE A 229 0.64 -12.91 4.97
N SER A 230 0.91 -13.18 3.69
CA SER A 230 0.21 -14.24 2.94
C SER A 230 0.35 -15.59 3.63
N ASN A 231 1.57 -15.97 4.03
CA ASN A 231 1.81 -17.26 4.67
C ASN A 231 1.21 -17.32 6.08
N SER A 232 1.44 -16.29 6.89
CA SER A 232 0.93 -16.27 8.27
C SER A 232 -0.59 -16.23 8.29
N PHE A 233 -1.19 -15.40 7.44
CA PHE A 233 -2.63 -15.27 7.31
C PHE A 233 -3.25 -16.57 6.76
N HIS A 234 -2.72 -17.16 5.69
CA HIS A 234 -3.22 -18.44 5.18
C HIS A 234 -3.15 -19.55 6.23
N THR A 235 -2.02 -19.70 6.91
CA THR A 235 -1.86 -20.75 7.92
C THR A 235 -2.76 -20.54 9.13
N TRP A 236 -2.81 -19.33 9.68
CA TRP A 236 -3.64 -19.07 10.87
C TRP A 236 -5.13 -19.03 10.56
N PHE A 237 -5.51 -18.56 9.38
CA PHE A 237 -6.89 -18.20 9.07
C PHE A 237 -7.59 -19.19 8.15
N LYS A 238 -6.87 -19.90 7.28
CA LYS A 238 -7.46 -20.88 6.38
C LYS A 238 -7.15 -22.29 6.83
N ASP A 239 -5.89 -22.62 7.06
CA ASP A 239 -5.52 -24.00 7.39
C ASP A 239 -6.03 -24.38 8.78
N LYS A 240 -5.73 -23.59 9.82
CA LYS A 240 -6.22 -23.87 11.17
C LYS A 240 -7.74 -23.78 11.30
N LEU A 241 -8.37 -22.82 10.60
CA LEU A 241 -9.83 -22.67 10.61
C LEU A 241 -10.51 -23.87 9.96
N ASN A 242 -10.05 -24.28 8.78
CA ASN A 242 -10.58 -25.45 8.09
C ASN A 242 -10.33 -26.73 8.89
N SER A 243 -9.17 -26.87 9.55
CA SER A 243 -8.91 -28.00 10.46
C SER A 243 -9.85 -28.00 11.67
N ALA A 244 -10.18 -26.84 12.24
CA ALA A 244 -11.14 -26.76 13.34
C ALA A 244 -12.57 -27.12 12.91
N ILE A 245 -12.97 -26.69 11.70
CA ILE A 245 -14.26 -27.06 11.09
C ILE A 245 -14.30 -28.55 10.78
N SER A 246 -13.27 -29.09 10.11
CA SER A 246 -13.17 -30.52 9.79
C SER A 246 -13.14 -31.38 11.05
N GLY A 247 -12.38 -31.00 12.07
CA GLY A 247 -12.37 -31.72 13.34
C GLY A 247 -13.71 -31.68 14.07
N SER A 248 -14.52 -30.63 13.87
CA SER A 248 -15.88 -30.58 14.42
C SER A 248 -16.84 -31.52 13.68
N ASP A 249 -16.65 -31.70 12.37
CA ASP A 249 -17.42 -32.67 11.57
C ASP A 249 -17.02 -34.11 11.92
N ASP A 250 -15.72 -34.38 12.08
CA ASP A 250 -15.20 -35.68 12.52
C ASP A 250 -15.75 -36.07 13.91
N ILE A 251 -15.84 -35.11 14.84
CA ILE A 251 -16.45 -35.34 16.16
C ILE A 251 -17.94 -35.63 16.02
N LEU A 252 -18.65 -34.90 15.14
CA LEU A 252 -20.07 -35.13 14.92
C LEU A 252 -20.33 -36.51 14.31
N GLU A 253 -19.50 -36.94 13.37
CA GLU A 253 -19.63 -38.25 12.73
C GLU A 253 -19.26 -39.39 13.68
N ALA A 254 -18.19 -39.23 14.47
CA ALA A 254 -17.85 -40.17 15.53
C ALA A 254 -18.97 -40.28 16.58
N TYR A 255 -19.59 -39.15 16.94
CA TYR A 255 -20.72 -39.12 17.84
C TYR A 255 -21.94 -39.84 17.27
N LYS A 256 -22.31 -39.59 16.01
CA LYS A 256 -23.39 -40.30 15.33
C LYS A 256 -23.12 -41.80 15.28
N GLY A 257 -21.89 -42.22 14.98
CA GLY A 257 -21.49 -43.62 14.95
C GLY A 257 -21.66 -44.29 16.31
N LEU A 258 -21.17 -43.68 17.39
CA LEU A 258 -21.37 -44.19 18.75
C LEU A 258 -22.86 -44.33 19.10
N MET A 259 -23.67 -43.33 18.77
CA MET A 259 -25.11 -43.35 19.03
C MET A 259 -25.85 -44.39 18.20
N GLN A 260 -25.43 -44.58 16.96
CA GLN A 260 -25.94 -45.62 16.07
C GLN A 260 -25.64 -47.00 16.64
N ASP A 261 -24.40 -47.26 17.04
CA ASP A 261 -23.95 -48.54 17.58
C ASP A 261 -24.66 -48.87 18.91
N ASP A 262 -24.75 -47.90 19.83
CA ASP A 262 -25.44 -48.07 21.12
C ASP A 262 -26.93 -48.38 20.92
N LEU A 263 -27.62 -47.59 20.10
CA LEU A 263 -29.06 -47.78 19.89
C LEU A 263 -29.37 -49.04 19.09
N ALA A 264 -28.55 -49.39 18.10
CA ALA A 264 -28.67 -50.65 17.37
C ALA A 264 -28.48 -51.84 18.31
N HIS A 265 -27.47 -51.77 19.18
CA HIS A 265 -27.22 -52.79 20.18
C HIS A 265 -28.40 -52.94 21.15
N TYR A 266 -28.92 -51.84 21.69
CA TYR A 266 -30.09 -51.86 22.58
C TYR A 266 -31.35 -52.36 21.87
N ALA A 267 -31.55 -52.03 20.60
CA ALA A 267 -32.69 -52.50 19.81
C ALA A 267 -32.66 -54.03 19.66
N LEU A 268 -31.49 -54.58 19.34
CA LEU A 268 -31.29 -56.03 19.25
C LEU A 268 -31.49 -56.73 20.58
N LEU A 269 -30.90 -56.21 21.67
CA LEU A 269 -31.08 -56.75 23.01
C LEU A 269 -32.55 -56.69 23.46
N THR A 270 -33.28 -55.64 23.08
CA THR A 270 -34.70 -55.51 23.41
C THR A 270 -35.53 -56.58 22.72
N VAL A 271 -35.27 -56.84 21.44
CA VAL A 271 -35.96 -57.92 20.70
C VAL A 271 -35.58 -59.30 21.23
N GLN A 272 -34.30 -59.56 21.50
CA GLN A 272 -33.85 -60.86 22.01
C GLN A 272 -34.40 -61.17 23.40
N ASN A 273 -34.54 -60.15 24.25
CA ASN A 273 -35.09 -60.29 25.60
C ASN A 273 -36.62 -60.07 25.65
N ALA A 274 -37.29 -60.01 24.50
CA ALA A 274 -38.74 -59.87 24.46
C ALA A 274 -39.39 -61.13 25.05
N PRO A 275 -40.22 -61.02 26.12
CA PRO A 275 -40.89 -62.20 26.67
C PRO A 275 -41.81 -62.85 25.64
N GLU A 276 -41.87 -64.18 25.63
CA GLU A 276 -42.77 -64.96 24.75
C GLU A 276 -44.24 -64.52 24.85
N LYS A 277 -44.64 -63.91 25.98
CA LYS A 277 -45.98 -63.36 26.21
C LYS A 277 -46.28 -62.02 25.49
N LEU A 278 -45.37 -61.48 24.69
CA LEU A 278 -45.64 -60.36 23.75
C LEU A 278 -46.43 -60.82 22.51
N THR A 279 -47.16 -61.94 22.59
CA THR A 279 -48.00 -62.49 21.52
C THR A 279 -49.11 -61.55 21.06
N ASP A 280 -49.46 -60.54 21.86
CA ASP A 280 -50.38 -59.46 21.49
C ASP A 280 -49.79 -58.12 21.92
N ILE A 281 -49.11 -57.48 20.97
CA ILE A 281 -48.35 -56.22 21.13
C ILE A 281 -49.29 -55.02 21.45
N LYS A 282 -50.61 -55.23 21.42
CA LYS A 282 -51.63 -54.24 21.81
C LYS A 282 -51.95 -54.23 23.31
N ASN A 283 -51.34 -55.12 24.11
CA ASN A 283 -51.67 -55.27 25.52
C ASN A 283 -50.81 -54.43 26.47
N LYS A 284 -51.36 -54.18 27.67
CA LYS A 284 -50.70 -53.52 28.82
C LYS A 284 -49.31 -54.11 29.18
N HIS A 285 -49.04 -55.36 28.78
CA HIS A 285 -47.75 -56.02 28.97
C HIS A 285 -46.65 -55.44 28.06
N ALA A 286 -46.96 -55.10 26.80
CA ALA A 286 -46.02 -54.46 25.89
C ALA A 286 -45.65 -53.05 26.39
N ASP A 287 -46.64 -52.32 26.89
CA ASP A 287 -46.44 -51.01 27.51
C ASP A 287 -45.51 -51.06 28.72
N THR A 288 -45.74 -52.03 29.61
CA THR A 288 -44.92 -52.23 30.81
C THR A 288 -43.48 -52.61 30.44
N PHE A 289 -43.32 -53.48 29.44
CA PHE A 289 -42.01 -53.87 28.91
C PHE A 289 -41.26 -52.69 28.30
N LEU A 290 -41.92 -51.89 27.45
CA LEU A 290 -41.30 -50.69 26.87
C LEU A 290 -40.89 -49.68 27.95
N SER A 291 -41.75 -49.41 28.93
CA SER A 291 -41.41 -48.52 30.04
C SER A 291 -40.20 -49.01 30.85
N GLN A 292 -40.09 -50.33 31.08
CA GLN A 292 -38.91 -50.91 31.73
C GLN A 292 -37.64 -50.70 30.89
N LYS A 293 -37.70 -50.97 29.59
CA LYS A 293 -36.54 -50.82 28.68
C LYS A 293 -36.14 -49.37 28.46
N ILE A 294 -37.09 -48.45 28.43
CA ILE A 294 -36.84 -47.00 28.40
C ILE A 294 -36.02 -46.59 29.63
N TYR A 295 -36.37 -47.08 30.82
CA TYR A 295 -35.62 -46.80 32.04
C TYR A 295 -34.25 -47.50 32.07
N GLU A 296 -34.20 -48.79 31.74
CA GLU A 296 -32.97 -49.62 31.77
C GLU A 296 -31.87 -49.06 30.84
N TYR A 297 -32.25 -48.63 29.64
CA TYR A 297 -31.32 -48.11 28.63
C TYR A 297 -31.26 -46.59 28.56
N ARG A 298 -31.93 -45.88 29.49
CA ARG A 298 -32.02 -44.41 29.53
C ARG A 298 -32.44 -43.80 28.19
N LEU A 299 -33.46 -44.40 27.58
CA LEU A 299 -34.04 -43.93 26.33
C LEU A 299 -35.08 -42.85 26.62
N SER A 300 -35.40 -42.08 25.60
CA SER A 300 -36.42 -41.03 25.66
C SER A 300 -37.79 -41.55 25.24
N GLY A 301 -37.82 -42.64 24.46
CA GLY A 301 -39.04 -43.34 24.10
C GLY A 301 -38.79 -44.62 23.32
N ALA A 302 -39.86 -45.37 23.10
CA ALA A 302 -39.87 -46.57 22.28
C ALA A 302 -41.26 -46.78 21.67
N ALA A 303 -41.33 -47.38 20.49
CA ALA A 303 -42.58 -47.65 19.80
C ALA A 303 -42.54 -49.00 19.07
N PHE A 304 -43.70 -49.66 18.99
CA PHE A 304 -43.90 -50.85 18.16
C PHE A 304 -44.80 -50.53 16.97
N TYR A 305 -44.46 -51.12 15.83
CA TYR A 305 -45.22 -51.02 14.60
C TYR A 305 -45.54 -52.41 14.03
N ASP A 306 -46.64 -52.47 13.26
CA ASP A 306 -46.96 -53.64 12.44
C ASP A 306 -46.15 -53.67 11.14
N SER A 307 -46.38 -54.72 10.32
CA SER A 307 -45.73 -54.90 9.02
C SER A 307 -46.02 -53.78 8.00
N SER A 308 -47.06 -52.98 8.22
CA SER A 308 -47.46 -51.84 7.39
C SER A 308 -47.01 -50.50 7.98
N PHE A 309 -46.17 -50.50 9.02
CA PHE A 309 -45.75 -49.31 9.78
C PHE A 309 -46.89 -48.56 10.49
N ASN A 310 -48.01 -49.23 10.79
CA ASN A 310 -49.01 -48.65 11.67
C ASN A 310 -48.55 -48.78 13.12
N LEU A 311 -48.70 -47.69 13.87
CA LEU A 311 -48.33 -47.63 15.28
C LEU A 311 -49.24 -48.55 16.11
N LEU A 312 -48.63 -49.52 16.81
CA LEU A 312 -49.32 -50.41 17.73
C LEU A 312 -49.35 -49.83 19.14
N THR A 313 -48.17 -49.45 19.66
CA THR A 313 -48.03 -48.77 20.95
C THR A 313 -46.77 -47.92 20.97
N SER A 314 -46.74 -46.90 21.82
CA SER A 314 -45.57 -46.07 22.08
C SER A 314 -45.49 -45.66 23.55
N ARG A 315 -44.27 -45.47 24.05
CA ARG A 315 -43.99 -44.93 25.38
C ARG A 315 -42.85 -43.93 25.33
N PHE A 316 -42.95 -42.91 26.16
CA PHE A 316 -41.98 -41.81 26.25
C PHE A 316 -41.73 -41.47 27.71
N GLU A 317 -40.56 -40.90 27.98
CA GLU A 317 -40.16 -40.45 29.31
C GLU A 317 -41.02 -39.26 29.80
N ASN A 318 -41.43 -38.38 28.88
CA ASN A 318 -42.22 -37.17 29.17
C ASN A 318 -43.24 -36.89 28.05
N ASP A 319 -44.41 -36.36 28.41
CA ASP A 319 -45.47 -35.93 27.49
C ASP A 319 -44.98 -34.92 26.43
N ALA A 320 -44.05 -34.03 26.77
CA ALA A 320 -43.48 -33.08 25.82
C ALA A 320 -42.73 -33.77 24.65
N LEU A 321 -42.05 -34.89 24.92
CA LEU A 321 -41.37 -35.68 23.89
C LEU A 321 -42.37 -36.46 23.02
N ARG A 322 -43.46 -36.93 23.64
CA ARG A 322 -44.55 -37.59 22.94
C ARG A 322 -45.26 -36.66 21.97
N GLU A 323 -45.47 -35.39 22.35
CA GLU A 323 -46.07 -34.37 21.48
C GLU A 323 -45.14 -33.93 20.33
N ALA A 324 -43.82 -33.91 20.58
CA ALA A 324 -42.82 -33.55 19.57
C ALA A 324 -42.51 -34.70 18.60
N TRP A 325 -42.74 -35.95 19.00
CA TRP A 325 -42.45 -37.13 18.19
C TRP A 325 -43.48 -37.35 17.07
N LYS A 326 -42.98 -37.82 15.92
CA LYS A 326 -43.79 -38.24 14.78
C LYS A 326 -43.47 -39.69 14.43
N PRO A 327 -44.50 -40.53 14.16
CA PRO A 327 -44.30 -41.90 13.70
C PRO A 327 -43.43 -41.95 12.46
N VAL A 328 -42.55 -42.95 12.39
CA VAL A 328 -41.59 -43.08 11.29
C VAL A 328 -42.29 -43.64 10.05
N LYS A 329 -41.95 -43.09 8.89
CA LYS A 329 -42.47 -43.58 7.61
C LYS A 329 -41.51 -44.57 6.95
N PRO A 330 -42.02 -45.55 6.17
CA PRO A 330 -41.19 -46.57 5.52
C PRO A 330 -40.11 -45.98 4.60
N GLU A 331 -40.37 -44.83 3.97
CA GLU A 331 -39.42 -44.22 3.02
C GLU A 331 -38.19 -43.60 3.69
N GLN A 332 -38.23 -43.42 5.01
CA GLN A 332 -37.15 -42.78 5.77
C GLN A 332 -36.05 -43.76 6.22
N ILE A 333 -36.25 -45.07 6.03
CA ILE A 333 -35.36 -46.10 6.54
C ILE A 333 -34.94 -47.05 5.41
N LYS A 334 -33.64 -47.34 5.35
CA LYS A 334 -33.13 -48.47 4.55
C LYS A 334 -33.03 -49.70 5.45
N PHE A 335 -33.92 -50.66 5.25
CA PHE A 335 -33.85 -51.94 5.96
C PHE A 335 -32.98 -52.93 5.21
N GLU A 336 -32.01 -53.52 5.90
CA GLU A 336 -31.10 -54.52 5.32
C GLU A 336 -31.51 -55.97 5.61
N GLY A 337 -32.65 -56.17 6.28
CA GLY A 337 -33.21 -57.47 6.66
C GLY A 337 -33.74 -57.53 8.10
N LEU A 338 -34.17 -58.73 8.52
CA LEU A 338 -34.53 -59.02 9.91
C LEU A 338 -33.32 -58.90 10.83
N LEU A 339 -33.53 -58.44 12.06
CA LEU A 339 -32.49 -58.24 13.08
C LEU A 339 -31.31 -57.38 12.62
N LYS A 340 -31.54 -56.51 11.65
CA LYS A 340 -30.58 -55.48 11.22
C LYS A 340 -31.18 -54.11 11.50
N PRO A 341 -30.71 -53.42 12.55
CA PRO A 341 -31.26 -52.12 12.92
C PRO A 341 -30.95 -51.07 11.86
N GLY A 342 -31.98 -50.38 11.39
CA GLY A 342 -31.84 -49.11 10.69
C GLY A 342 -31.59 -47.98 11.68
N PHE A 343 -30.93 -46.91 11.24
CA PHE A 343 -30.64 -45.74 12.06
C PHE A 343 -31.12 -44.46 11.37
N ILE A 344 -31.76 -43.59 12.14
CA ILE A 344 -32.16 -42.25 11.73
C ILE A 344 -31.61 -41.26 12.75
N PHE A 345 -30.94 -40.23 12.24
CA PHE A 345 -30.51 -39.08 13.02
C PHE A 345 -31.20 -37.82 12.48
N GLU A 346 -32.02 -37.19 13.33
CA GLU A 346 -32.75 -35.97 12.99
C GLU A 346 -32.31 -34.82 13.90
N LEU A 347 -31.93 -33.70 13.28
CA LEU A 347 -31.68 -32.45 13.99
C LEU A 347 -32.99 -31.68 14.13
N THR A 348 -33.41 -31.42 15.36
CA THR A 348 -34.58 -30.58 15.66
C THR A 348 -34.12 -29.27 16.33
N PRO A 349 -34.94 -28.20 16.28
CA PRO A 349 -34.63 -26.96 17.01
C PRO A 349 -34.46 -27.14 18.53
N GLN A 350 -35.01 -28.24 19.08
CA GLN A 350 -35.02 -28.54 20.51
C GLN A 350 -33.92 -29.53 20.92
N GLY A 351 -33.09 -30.03 19.99
CA GLY A 351 -32.04 -31.00 20.22
C GLY A 351 -31.87 -32.01 19.08
N ALA A 352 -30.97 -32.97 19.27
CA ALA A 352 -30.81 -34.11 18.36
C ALA A 352 -31.72 -35.27 18.78
N VAL A 353 -32.31 -35.95 17.81
CA VAL A 353 -33.11 -37.17 18.01
C VAL A 353 -32.49 -38.30 17.21
N SER A 354 -31.99 -39.30 17.92
CA SER A 354 -31.45 -40.52 17.36
C SER A 354 -32.47 -41.64 17.51
N ARG A 355 -32.73 -42.35 16.42
CA ARG A 355 -33.72 -43.44 16.38
C ARG A 355 -33.07 -44.68 15.80
N SER A 356 -33.29 -45.83 16.43
CA SER A 356 -32.91 -47.12 15.86
C SER A 356 -34.13 -48.00 15.71
N ILE A 357 -34.26 -48.63 14.54
CA ILE A 357 -35.47 -49.36 14.16
C ILE A 357 -35.08 -50.75 13.70
N VAL A 358 -35.53 -51.78 14.40
CA VAL A 358 -35.22 -53.17 14.09
C VAL A 358 -36.47 -53.94 13.70
N ALA A 359 -36.38 -54.66 12.59
CA ALA A 359 -37.41 -55.60 12.16
C ALA A 359 -37.19 -56.94 12.87
N PHE A 360 -38.26 -57.52 13.43
CA PHE A 360 -38.22 -58.83 14.07
C PHE A 360 -39.49 -59.61 13.76
N GLU A 361 -39.39 -60.93 13.83
CA GLU A 361 -40.51 -61.83 13.59
C GLU A 361 -41.08 -62.30 14.92
N ASN A 362 -42.41 -62.29 15.03
CA ASN A 362 -43.12 -62.86 16.17
C ASN A 362 -44.39 -63.55 15.65
N ASN A 363 -44.56 -64.84 15.96
CA ASN A 363 -45.69 -65.66 15.50
C ASN A 363 -45.94 -65.62 13.98
N GLY A 364 -44.88 -65.61 13.16
CA GLY A 364 -44.99 -65.59 11.69
C GLY A 364 -45.36 -64.24 11.07
N GLN A 365 -45.41 -63.17 11.87
CA GLN A 365 -45.62 -61.80 11.42
C GLN A 365 -44.42 -60.92 11.75
N THR A 366 -44.08 -60.02 10.83
CA THR A 366 -43.00 -59.05 11.01
C THR A 366 -43.50 -57.83 11.77
N TYR A 367 -42.77 -57.44 12.80
CA TYR A 367 -42.98 -56.24 13.59
C TYR A 367 -41.72 -55.38 13.58
N TYR A 368 -41.89 -54.09 13.87
CA TYR A 368 -40.78 -53.17 14.01
C TYR A 368 -40.75 -52.58 15.41
N LEU A 369 -39.58 -52.57 16.02
CA LEU A 369 -39.31 -51.86 17.27
C LEU A 369 -38.48 -50.62 16.94
N GLU A 370 -38.98 -49.45 17.32
CA GLU A 370 -38.24 -48.19 17.33
C GLU A 370 -37.80 -47.88 18.76
N LEU A 371 -36.51 -47.62 18.95
CA LEU A 371 -35.95 -47.02 20.16
C LEU A 371 -35.54 -45.58 19.86
N ILE A 372 -35.85 -44.67 20.77
CA ILE A 372 -35.71 -43.23 20.58
C ILE A 372 -34.87 -42.67 21.72
N ARG A 373 -33.81 -41.93 21.36
CA ARG A 373 -33.05 -41.12 22.30
C ARG A 373 -33.06 -39.68 21.82
N ALA A 374 -33.74 -38.84 22.59
CA ALA A 374 -33.86 -37.42 22.37
C ALA A 374 -32.97 -36.69 23.37
N GLU A 375 -31.98 -35.97 22.86
CA GLU A 375 -31.05 -35.22 23.69
C GLU A 375 -31.57 -33.81 23.91
N ALA A 376 -32.60 -33.75 24.75
CA ALA A 376 -33.28 -32.52 25.10
C ALA A 376 -32.44 -31.62 26.03
N ASP A 377 -31.51 -32.12 26.84
CA ASP A 377 -30.76 -31.27 27.79
C ASP A 377 -29.30 -31.03 27.36
N THR A 378 -28.58 -32.10 26.98
CA THR A 378 -27.20 -32.02 26.46
C THR A 378 -27.17 -31.39 25.05
N GLY A 379 -28.09 -31.79 24.17
CA GLY A 379 -28.23 -31.24 22.83
C GLY A 379 -28.68 -29.77 22.84
N ARG A 380 -29.58 -29.36 23.75
CA ARG A 380 -29.98 -27.94 23.90
C ARG A 380 -28.85 -27.01 24.30
N ARG A 381 -27.83 -27.48 25.02
CA ARG A 381 -26.67 -26.66 25.42
C ARG A 381 -25.54 -26.73 24.40
N LEU A 382 -25.26 -27.92 23.89
CA LEU A 382 -24.15 -28.14 22.96
C LEU A 382 -24.46 -27.59 21.56
N TYR A 383 -25.69 -27.76 21.06
CA TYR A 383 -26.07 -27.31 19.72
C TYR A 383 -25.97 -25.79 19.51
N PRO A 384 -26.57 -24.90 20.33
CA PRO A 384 -26.42 -23.47 20.13
C PRO A 384 -24.96 -23.04 20.32
N THR A 385 -24.19 -23.74 21.16
CA THR A 385 -22.76 -23.46 21.35
C THR A 385 -21.96 -23.81 20.10
N VAL A 386 -22.13 -25.02 19.54
CA VAL A 386 -21.47 -25.45 18.30
C VAL A 386 -21.92 -24.58 17.14
N LYS A 387 -23.23 -24.31 17.00
CA LYS A 387 -23.79 -23.45 15.96
C LYS A 387 -23.28 -22.01 16.06
N ASN A 388 -23.30 -21.39 17.24
CA ASN A 388 -22.75 -20.04 17.42
C ASN A 388 -21.26 -20.03 17.15
N THR A 389 -20.52 -21.04 17.61
CA THR A 389 -19.08 -21.16 17.36
C THR A 389 -18.79 -21.27 15.86
N LEU A 390 -19.52 -22.13 15.14
CA LEU A 390 -19.42 -22.25 13.68
C LEU A 390 -19.80 -20.94 12.98
N THR A 391 -20.86 -20.27 13.43
CA THR A 391 -21.32 -18.99 12.87
C THR A 391 -20.29 -17.88 13.10
N LEU A 392 -19.67 -17.83 14.28
CA LEU A 392 -18.57 -16.91 14.59
C LEU A 392 -17.35 -17.19 13.70
N PHE A 393 -17.01 -18.47 13.50
CA PHE A 393 -15.91 -18.88 12.62
C PHE A 393 -16.15 -18.56 11.15
N LEU A 394 -17.37 -18.77 10.65
CA LEU A 394 -17.76 -18.37 9.29
C LEU A 394 -17.77 -16.84 9.14
N GLY A 395 -18.20 -16.12 10.19
CA GLY A 395 -18.09 -14.66 10.27
C GLY A 395 -16.64 -14.18 10.18
N LEU A 396 -15.71 -14.85 10.88
CA LEU A 396 -14.28 -14.57 10.78
C LEU A 396 -13.76 -14.76 9.35
N SER A 397 -14.13 -15.84 8.66
CA SER A 397 -13.75 -16.08 7.25
C SER A 397 -14.11 -14.91 6.32
N SER A 398 -15.24 -14.24 6.57
CA SER A 398 -15.63 -13.06 5.77
C SER A 398 -14.70 -11.85 5.93
N LEU A 399 -13.89 -11.80 7.00
CA LEU A 399 -12.94 -10.71 7.27
C LEU A 399 -11.62 -10.88 6.52
N GLU A 400 -11.29 -12.07 6.00
CA GLU A 400 -10.06 -12.31 5.23
C GLU A 400 -9.79 -11.27 4.13
N PRO A 401 -10.73 -11.00 3.19
CA PRO A 401 -10.49 -10.01 2.15
C PRO A 401 -10.34 -8.59 2.71
N LEU A 402 -11.04 -8.25 3.79
CA LEU A 402 -10.97 -6.94 4.42
C LEU A 402 -9.62 -6.72 5.09
N VAL A 403 -9.16 -7.68 5.90
CA VAL A 403 -7.88 -7.61 6.61
C VAL A 403 -6.73 -7.59 5.60
N THR A 404 -6.79 -8.42 4.57
CA THR A 404 -5.76 -8.47 3.50
C THR A 404 -5.67 -7.16 2.74
N LYS A 405 -6.81 -6.59 2.30
CA LYS A 405 -6.83 -5.29 1.62
C LYS A 405 -6.29 -4.18 2.51
N THR A 406 -6.77 -4.13 3.76
CA THR A 406 -6.36 -3.11 4.74
C THR A 406 -4.86 -3.16 4.99
N TYR A 407 -4.32 -4.36 5.24
CA TYR A 407 -2.89 -4.58 5.37
C TYR A 407 -2.10 -4.06 4.17
N ASN A 408 -2.51 -4.42 2.95
CA ASN A 408 -1.85 -3.99 1.73
C ASN A 408 -1.83 -2.46 1.59
N TYR A 409 -2.91 -1.77 1.95
CA TYR A 409 -2.95 -0.31 1.90
C TYR A 409 -2.01 0.34 2.93
N TYR A 410 -1.90 -0.20 4.14
CA TYR A 410 -0.96 0.30 5.14
C TYR A 410 0.49 0.08 4.73
N VAL A 411 0.82 -1.11 4.22
CA VAL A 411 2.16 -1.42 3.69
C VAL A 411 2.51 -0.49 2.53
N LEU A 412 1.57 -0.27 1.61
CA LEU A 412 1.74 0.68 0.51
C LEU A 412 1.98 2.11 1.02
N THR A 413 1.24 2.54 2.04
CA THR A 413 1.39 3.87 2.66
C THR A 413 2.80 4.04 3.21
N LEU A 414 3.27 3.04 3.95
CA LEU A 414 4.59 3.07 4.56
C LEU A 414 5.70 3.05 3.49
N THR A 415 5.56 2.24 2.43
CA THR A 415 6.53 2.21 1.33
C THR A 415 6.58 3.53 0.57
N MET A 416 5.42 4.14 0.27
CA MET A 416 5.35 5.45 -0.35
C MET A 416 5.95 6.55 0.51
N MET A 417 5.69 6.56 1.83
CA MET A 417 6.31 7.50 2.75
C MET A 417 7.84 7.39 2.73
N ILE A 418 8.39 6.18 2.77
CA ILE A 418 9.85 5.96 2.71
C ILE A 418 10.42 6.44 1.38
N ILE A 419 9.79 6.10 0.25
CA ILE A 419 10.23 6.55 -1.08
C ILE A 419 10.20 8.08 -1.17
N GLY A 420 9.10 8.70 -0.75
CA GLY A 420 8.94 10.16 -0.75
C GLY A 420 9.99 10.85 0.09
N TRP A 421 10.26 10.35 1.29
CA TRP A 421 11.30 10.86 2.17
C TRP A 421 12.71 10.75 1.54
N ARG A 422 13.05 9.59 0.99
CA ARG A 422 14.36 9.35 0.32
C ARG A 422 14.54 10.22 -0.91
N CYS A 423 13.51 10.36 -1.74
CA CYS A 423 13.53 11.23 -2.92
C CYS A 423 13.66 12.71 -2.55
N GLY A 424 12.95 13.13 -1.49
CA GLY A 424 13.05 14.48 -0.94
C GLY A 424 14.45 14.80 -0.40
N LEU A 425 15.03 13.90 0.40
CA LEU A 425 16.40 14.04 0.92
C LEU A 425 17.44 14.14 -0.20
N GLY A 426 17.35 13.28 -1.23
CA GLY A 426 18.28 13.32 -2.36
C GLY A 426 18.26 14.67 -3.09
N PHE A 427 17.08 15.27 -3.25
CA PHE A 427 16.93 16.61 -3.82
C PHE A 427 17.56 17.69 -2.93
N ILE A 428 17.24 17.70 -1.62
CA ILE A 428 17.78 18.69 -0.67
C ILE A 428 19.31 18.63 -0.63
N PHE A 429 19.87 17.42 -0.63
CA PHE A 429 21.31 17.20 -0.63
C PHE A 429 21.98 17.77 -1.89
N ARG A 430 21.39 17.52 -3.07
CA ARG A 430 21.85 18.06 -4.35
C ARG A 430 21.84 19.59 -4.38
N GLU A 431 20.78 20.20 -3.84
CA GLU A 431 20.52 21.64 -4.00
C GLU A 431 21.29 22.50 -2.98
N ARG A 432 21.33 22.10 -1.71
CA ARG A 432 21.87 22.93 -0.61
C ARG A 432 23.22 22.45 -0.10
N LEU A 433 23.39 21.14 0.04
CA LEU A 433 24.56 20.59 0.75
C LEU A 433 25.77 20.50 -0.16
N LEU A 434 25.62 20.08 -1.42
CA LEU A 434 26.73 20.04 -2.38
C LEU A 434 27.43 21.40 -2.54
N HIS A 435 26.69 22.50 -2.60
CA HIS A 435 27.27 23.83 -2.79
C HIS A 435 28.09 24.28 -1.57
N ARG A 436 27.57 24.03 -0.35
CA ARG A 436 28.27 24.29 0.92
C ARG A 436 29.48 23.39 1.09
N TRP A 437 29.34 22.11 0.74
CA TRP A 437 30.41 21.12 0.88
C TRP A 437 31.57 21.43 -0.07
N ILE A 438 31.28 21.78 -1.33
CA ILE A 438 32.27 22.23 -2.31
C ILE A 438 32.94 23.55 -1.87
N SER A 439 32.18 24.54 -1.40
CA SER A 439 32.75 25.82 -0.97
C SER A 439 33.68 25.69 0.25
N TRP A 440 33.41 24.71 1.11
CA TRP A 440 34.22 24.46 2.31
C TRP A 440 35.50 23.67 1.99
N TRP A 441 35.42 22.70 1.07
CA TRP A 441 36.56 21.86 0.70
C TRP A 441 37.47 22.44 -0.38
N MET A 442 36.96 23.24 -1.32
CA MET A 442 37.80 23.79 -2.41
C MET A 442 39.02 24.60 -1.92
N PRO A 443 38.92 25.45 -0.88
CA PRO A 443 40.08 26.15 -0.34
C PRO A 443 41.14 25.19 0.24
N GLN A 444 40.70 24.16 0.97
CA GLN A 444 41.57 23.15 1.58
C GLN A 444 42.29 22.30 0.52
N ILE A 445 41.58 21.89 -0.54
CA ILE A 445 42.17 21.14 -1.66
C ILE A 445 43.18 22.01 -2.41
N LYS A 446 42.87 23.29 -2.70
CA LYS A 446 43.81 24.21 -3.35
C LYS A 446 45.08 24.40 -2.52
N TYR A 447 44.94 24.55 -1.20
CA TYR A 447 46.06 24.66 -0.28
C TYR A 447 46.96 23.42 -0.30
N LEU A 448 46.37 22.22 -0.23
CA LEU A 448 47.09 20.96 -0.32
C LEU A 448 47.79 20.77 -1.67
N THR A 449 47.13 21.09 -2.79
CA THR A 449 47.75 21.00 -4.12
C THR A 449 48.89 21.99 -4.30
N ALA A 450 48.77 23.22 -3.78
CA ALA A 450 49.82 24.23 -3.84
C ALA A 450 51.04 23.83 -2.99
N ASN A 451 50.82 23.24 -1.81
CA ASN A 451 51.89 22.69 -0.98
C ASN A 451 52.55 21.46 -1.62
N LEU A 452 51.79 20.57 -2.25
CA LEU A 452 52.33 19.41 -2.98
C LEU A 452 53.21 19.86 -4.17
N ILE A 453 52.81 20.88 -4.92
CA ILE A 453 53.60 21.45 -6.02
C ILE A 453 54.87 22.15 -5.51
N ARG A 454 54.84 22.77 -4.31
CA ARG A 454 56.04 23.31 -3.64
C ARG A 454 57.00 22.22 -3.19
N ILE A 455 56.49 21.07 -2.72
CA ILE A 455 57.32 19.95 -2.26
C ILE A 455 57.91 19.17 -3.44
N PHE A 456 57.19 19.06 -4.57
CA PHE A 456 57.63 18.40 -5.79
C PHE A 456 57.52 19.33 -7.01
N PRO A 457 58.52 20.20 -7.25
CA PRO A 457 58.53 21.05 -8.43
C PRO A 457 58.71 20.20 -9.71
N PRO A 458 57.96 20.51 -10.79
CA PRO A 458 57.95 19.72 -12.03
C PRO A 458 59.32 19.61 -12.72
N SER A 459 60.27 20.49 -12.40
CA SER A 459 61.64 20.44 -12.91
C SER A 459 62.46 19.24 -12.39
N ARG A 460 62.04 18.56 -11.31
CA ARG A 460 62.72 17.36 -10.79
C ARG A 460 62.25 16.05 -11.43
N MET A 461 61.11 16.02 -12.12
CA MET A 461 60.58 14.79 -12.72
C MET A 461 61.11 14.49 -14.13
N MET A 462 61.64 15.47 -14.86
CA MET A 462 62.20 15.25 -16.20
C MET A 462 63.66 14.77 -16.21
N LYS A 463 64.33 14.62 -15.06
CA LYS A 463 65.74 14.18 -14.98
C LYS A 463 65.96 12.70 -14.59
N SER A 464 64.90 11.90 -14.44
CA SER A 464 65.03 10.47 -14.10
C SER A 464 64.49 9.51 -15.16
N ALA A 465 64.31 9.99 -16.40
CA ALA A 465 63.85 9.19 -17.54
C ALA A 465 64.74 9.44 -18.76
N SER A 466 66.05 9.26 -18.58
CA SER A 466 67.03 9.09 -19.65
C SER A 466 68.01 8.00 -19.25
#